data_AF-A0A4U1VYQ2-F1
#
_entry.id   AF-A0A4U1VYQ2-F1
#
_cell.length_a   1.000
_cell.length_b   1.000
_cell.length_c   1.000
_cell.angle_alpha   90.00
_cell.angle_beta   90.00
_cell.angle_gamma   90.00
#
_symmetry.space_group_name_H-M   'P 1'
#
loop_
_entity.id
_entity.type
_entity.pdbx_description
1 polymer ?
#
loop_
_entity_poly.entity_id
_entity_poly.type
_entity_poly.pdbx_seq_one_letter_code
_entity_poly.pdbx_strand_id
1 'polypeptide(L)'
;MGELFNTLMVCAVLVSLFPLIKSSKNFYDEWCEMEHEHWRSRGAPPFVVFHFGMFLFVPMLFGKDLELLNNNRLIKLRNDLRYSFAIFSLLLLSSQLNQ
;
A
#
# COMPACT_ATOMS: atom_id res chain seq x y z
N MET A 1 31.05 -11.27 3.86
CA MET A 1 30.33 -10.29 3.01
C MET A 1 28.88 -10.70 2.80
N GLY A 2 28.56 -11.96 2.45
CA GLY A 2 27.18 -12.41 2.24
C GLY A 2 26.25 -12.30 3.46
N GLU A 3 26.70 -12.69 4.66
CA GLU A 3 25.87 -12.62 5.88
C GLU A 3 25.51 -11.19 6.30
N LEU A 4 26.46 -10.26 6.20
CA LEU A 4 26.24 -8.84 6.47
C LEU A 4 25.23 -8.26 5.48
N PHE A 5 25.36 -8.61 4.19
CA PHE A 5 24.44 -8.16 3.15
C PHE A 5 23.02 -8.72 3.36
N ASN A 6 22.87 -10.00 3.69
CA ASN A 6 21.57 -10.60 4.02
C ASN A 6 20.94 -9.93 5.25
N THR A 7 21.73 -9.66 6.29
CA THR A 7 21.24 -8.94 7.48
C THR A 7 20.75 -7.53 7.12
N LEU A 8 21.50 -6.79 6.29
CA LEU A 8 21.10 -5.46 5.82
C LEU A 8 19.81 -5.52 4.98
N MET A 9 19.66 -6.53 4.12
CA MET A 9 18.45 -6.71 3.31
C MET A 9 17.22 -7.01 4.17
N VAL A 10 17.34 -7.88 5.17
CA VAL A 10 16.24 -8.15 6.11
C VAL A 10 15.86 -6.88 6.88
N CYS A 11 16.85 -6.12 7.37
CA CYS A 11 16.60 -4.84 8.02
C CYS A 11 15.89 -3.85 7.07
N ALA A 12 16.28 -3.78 5.80
CA ALA A 12 15.63 -2.91 4.82
C ALA A 12 14.16 -3.31 4.58
N VAL A 13 13.87 -4.61 4.48
CA VAL A 13 12.48 -5.11 4.38
C VAL A 13 11.67 -4.69 5.60
N LEU A 14 12.19 -4.90 6.82
CA LEU A 14 11.51 -4.52 8.06
C LEU A 14 11.25 -3.00 8.14
N VAL A 15 12.24 -2.19 7.78
CA VAL A 15 12.11 -0.73 7.75
C VAL A 15 11.10 -0.28 6.70
N SER A 16 10.98 -0.99 5.58
CA SER A 16 10.02 -0.66 4.53
C SER A 16 8.55 -0.95 4.90
N LEU A 17 8.29 -1.72 5.95
CA LEU A 17 6.92 -1.91 6.47
C LEU A 17 6.31 -0.62 7.02
N PHE A 18 7.11 0.24 7.65
CA PHE A 18 6.64 1.51 8.22
C PHE A 18 6.02 2.46 7.18
N PRO A 19 6.69 2.83 6.08
CA PRO A 19 6.10 3.66 5.04
C PRO A 19 4.91 2.97 4.35
N LEU A 20 4.93 1.64 4.22
CA LEU A 20 3.80 0.89 3.66
C LEU A 20 2.54 0.99 4.54
N ILE A 21 2.68 0.76 5.85
CA ILE A 21 1.56 0.88 6.80
C ILE A 21 1.06 2.32 6.85
N LYS A 22 1.96 3.30 6.91
CA LYS A 22 1.61 4.73 6.99
C LYS A 22 0.88 5.20 5.73
N SER A 23 1.41 4.91 4.54
CA SER A 23 0.76 5.29 3.28
C SER A 23 -0.59 4.59 3.10
N SER A 24 -0.68 3.32 3.47
CA SER A 24 -1.93 2.55 3.46
C SER A 24 -2.98 3.15 4.38
N LYS A 25 -2.59 3.51 5.61
CA LYS A 25 -3.50 4.15 6.58
C LYS A 25 -3.95 5.53 6.11
N ASN A 26 -3.02 6.38 5.66
CA ASN A 26 -3.36 7.71 5.18
C ASN A 26 -4.33 7.66 4.00
N PHE A 27 -4.06 6.76 3.03
CA PHE A 27 -4.96 6.56 1.90
C PHE A 27 -6.33 6.06 2.36
N TYR A 28 -6.39 5.07 3.25
CA TYR A 28 -7.65 4.51 3.75
C TYR A 28 -8.50 5.55 4.51
N ASP A 29 -7.87 6.28 5.43
CA ASP A 29 -8.54 7.29 6.26
C ASP A 29 -9.13 8.40 5.35
N GLU A 30 -8.33 8.92 4.41
CA GLU A 30 -8.82 9.95 3.48
C GLU A 30 -9.84 9.41 2.48
N TRP A 31 -9.72 8.15 2.07
CA TRP A 31 -10.71 7.53 1.20
C TRP A 31 -12.07 7.39 1.90
N CYS A 32 -12.07 7.02 3.18
CA CYS A 32 -13.28 6.95 3.98
C CYS A 32 -13.91 8.33 4.20
N GLU A 33 -13.09 9.36 4.42
CA GLU A 33 -13.55 10.72 4.66
C GLU A 33 -14.09 11.39 3.39
N MET A 34 -13.35 11.30 2.28
CA MET A 34 -13.67 12.04 1.05
C MET A 34 -14.69 11.34 0.16
N GLU A 35 -14.75 10.02 0.19
CA GLU A 35 -15.63 9.21 -0.67
C GLU A 35 -16.60 8.39 0.19
N HIS A 36 -17.16 9.03 1.23
CA HIS A 36 -18.06 8.37 2.15
C HIS A 36 -19.27 7.72 1.43
N GLU A 37 -19.76 8.34 0.36
CA GLU A 37 -20.85 7.80 -0.46
C GLU A 37 -20.47 6.50 -1.19
N HIS A 38 -19.21 6.40 -1.64
CA HIS A 38 -18.69 5.18 -2.26
C HIS A 38 -18.80 3.97 -1.30
N TRP A 39 -18.51 4.21 -0.02
CA TRP A 39 -18.55 3.18 1.01
C TRP A 39 -19.94 2.96 1.61
N ARG A 40 -20.87 3.90 1.48
CA ARG A 40 -22.24 3.77 2.01
C ARG A 40 -22.98 2.56 1.45
N SER A 41 -22.73 2.21 0.19
CA SER A 41 -23.36 1.07 -0.49
C SER A 41 -22.61 -0.26 -0.31
N ARG A 42 -21.30 -0.21 0.02
CA ARG A 42 -20.42 -1.37 0.04
C ARG A 42 -19.96 -1.80 1.44
N GLY A 43 -20.08 -0.91 2.43
CA GLY A 43 -19.48 -1.04 3.74
C GLY A 43 -17.95 -0.83 3.67
N ALA A 44 -17.44 0.18 4.37
CA ALA A 44 -15.99 0.35 4.48
C ALA A 44 -15.39 -0.83 5.26
N PRO A 45 -14.42 -1.58 4.70
CA PRO A 45 -13.78 -2.68 5.40
C PRO A 45 -12.89 -2.11 6.51
N PRO A 46 -12.73 -2.78 7.66
CA PRO A 46 -11.78 -2.33 8.68
C PRO A 46 -10.38 -2.12 8.10
N PHE A 47 -9.64 -1.10 8.57
CA PHE A 47 -8.30 -0.78 8.06
C PHE A 47 -7.37 -2.01 7.96
N VAL A 48 -7.39 -2.89 8.95
CA VAL A 48 -6.58 -4.13 8.97
C VAL A 48 -6.92 -5.02 7.76
N VAL A 49 -8.20 -5.16 7.44
CA VAL A 49 -8.67 -5.93 6.28
C VAL A 49 -8.23 -5.26 4.98
N PHE A 50 -8.30 -3.94 4.90
CA PHE A 50 -7.79 -3.19 3.75
C PHE A 50 -6.27 -3.35 3.58
N HIS A 51 -5.51 -3.22 4.66
CA HIS A 51 -4.04 -3.24 4.64
C HIS A 51 -3.49 -4.62 4.25
N PHE A 52 -3.96 -5.68 4.90
CA PHE A 52 -3.51 -7.04 4.58
C PHE A 52 -4.19 -7.60 3.32
N GLY A 53 -5.38 -7.10 3.00
CA GLY A 53 -6.15 -7.47 1.83
C GLY A 53 -5.96 -6.56 0.62
N MET A 54 -4.87 -5.79 0.51
CA MET A 54 -4.64 -4.85 -0.61
C MET A 54 -4.85 -5.51 -1.99
N PHE A 55 -4.55 -6.80 -2.13
CA PHE A 55 -4.79 -7.58 -3.35
C PHE A 55 -6.28 -7.66 -3.76
N LEU A 56 -7.20 -7.63 -2.80
CA LEU A 56 -8.64 -7.61 -3.04
C LEU A 56 -9.11 -6.24 -3.58
N PHE A 57 -8.32 -5.20 -3.35
CA PHE A 57 -8.60 -3.83 -3.79
C PHE A 57 -7.78 -3.42 -5.02
N VAL A 58 -7.20 -4.37 -5.76
CA VAL A 58 -6.37 -4.11 -6.95
C VAL A 58 -7.07 -3.25 -8.00
N PRO A 59 -8.36 -3.43 -8.33
CA PRO A 59 -9.04 -2.52 -9.28
C PRO A 59 -9.05 -1.06 -8.83
N MET A 60 -9.18 -0.81 -7.53
CA MET A 60 -9.11 0.53 -6.95
C MET A 60 -7.68 1.05 -6.92
N LEU A 61 -6.80 0.22 -6.37
CA LEU A 61 -5.42 0.59 -6.10
C LEU A 61 -4.62 0.72 -7.37
N PHE A 62 -4.85 -0.10 -8.39
CA PHE A 62 -4.07 -0.19 -9.63
C PHE A 62 -4.87 0.12 -10.91
N GLY A 63 -6.21 0.15 -10.84
CA GLY A 63 -7.09 0.48 -11.97
C GLY A 63 -7.50 1.95 -12.03
N LYS A 64 -8.54 2.21 -12.84
CA LYS A 64 -9.06 3.55 -13.15
C LYS A 64 -10.23 3.98 -12.27
N ASP A 65 -10.73 3.12 -11.38
CA ASP A 65 -11.93 3.41 -10.59
C ASP A 65 -11.78 4.68 -9.74
N LEU A 66 -10.57 4.92 -9.22
CA LEU A 66 -10.24 6.13 -8.47
C LEU A 66 -10.10 7.39 -9.33
N GLU A 67 -9.79 7.23 -10.61
CA GLU A 67 -9.73 8.36 -11.56
C GLU A 67 -11.14 8.84 -11.94
N LEU A 68 -12.14 7.95 -11.89
CA LEU A 68 -13.55 8.31 -12.10
C LEU A 68 -14.12 9.19 -10.99
N LEU A 69 -13.54 9.14 -9.79
CA LEU A 69 -13.94 9.98 -8.64
C LEU A 69 -13.41 11.42 -8.77
N ASN A 70 -12.52 11.68 -9.74
CA ASN A 70 -11.93 12.98 -10.03
C ASN A 70 -11.30 13.69 -8.79
N ASN A 71 -10.85 12.90 -7.81
CA ASN A 71 -10.27 13.38 -6.56
C ASN A 71 -8.73 13.29 -6.60
N ASN A 72 -8.10 14.41 -6.98
CA ASN A 72 -6.65 14.50 -7.16
C ASN A 72 -5.84 14.15 -5.90
N ARG A 73 -6.37 14.43 -4.70
CA ARG A 73 -5.69 14.14 -3.44
C ARG A 73 -5.64 12.64 -3.17
N LEU A 74 -6.76 11.96 -3.37
CA LEU A 74 -6.87 10.50 -3.30
C LEU A 74 -5.99 9.78 -4.33
N ILE A 75 -5.92 10.30 -5.56
CA ILE A 75 -5.04 9.77 -6.61
C ILE A 75 -3.57 9.88 -6.20
N LYS A 76 -3.17 11.00 -5.58
CA LYS A 76 -1.80 11.19 -5.10
C LYS A 76 -1.47 10.20 -3.97
N LEU A 77 -2.35 10.04 -3.00
CA LEU A 77 -2.17 9.09 -1.89
C LEU A 77 -2.13 7.63 -2.37
N ARG A 78 -2.97 7.29 -3.37
CA ARG A 78 -2.90 6.00 -4.06
C ARG A 78 -1.51 5.77 -4.65
N ASN A 79 -0.93 6.77 -5.30
CA ASN A 79 0.40 6.64 -5.89
C ASN A 79 1.48 6.49 -4.82
N ASP A 80 1.41 7.23 -3.71
CA ASP A 80 2.34 7.07 -2.57
C ASP A 80 2.28 5.65 -1.97
N LEU A 81 1.06 5.10 -1.86
CA LEU A 81 0.83 3.71 -1.47
C LEU A 81 1.43 2.72 -2.48
N ARG A 82 1.20 2.92 -3.79
CA ARG A 82 1.80 2.09 -4.85
C ARG A 82 3.32 2.09 -4.79
N TYR A 83 3.95 3.25 -4.59
CA TYR A 83 5.40 3.35 -4.47
C TYR A 83 5.93 2.63 -3.23
N SER A 84 5.27 2.79 -2.09
CA SER A 84 5.65 2.10 -0.86
C SER A 84 5.54 0.58 -1.03
N PHE A 85 4.48 0.11 -1.68
CA PHE A 85 4.27 -1.31 -1.98
C PHE A 85 5.33 -1.85 -2.96
N ALA A 86 5.68 -1.09 -4.00
CA ALA A 86 6.71 -1.47 -4.95
C ALA A 86 8.09 -1.59 -4.27
N ILE A 87 8.46 -0.63 -3.43
CA ILE A 87 9.73 -0.67 -2.66
C ILE A 87 9.76 -1.90 -1.76
N PHE A 88 8.71 -2.13 -0.97
CA PHE A 88 8.60 -3.32 -0.12
C PHE A 88 8.73 -4.61 -0.93
N SER A 89 8.02 -4.72 -2.05
CA SER A 89 8.04 -5.91 -2.91
C SER A 89 9.42 -6.15 -3.52
N LEU A 90 10.11 -5.10 -3.98
CA LEU A 90 11.46 -5.21 -4.53
C LEU A 90 12.49 -5.62 -3.47
N LEU A 91 12.39 -5.06 -2.27
CA LEU A 91 13.25 -5.45 -1.14
C LEU A 91 13.00 -6.89 -0.73
N LEU A 92 11.73 -7.32 -0.69
CA LEU A 92 11.36 -8.71 -0.37
C LEU A 92 11.90 -9.68 -1.42
N LEU A 93 11.68 -9.41 -2.71
CA LEU A 93 12.21 -10.23 -3.81
C LEU A 93 13.74 -10.29 -3.77
N SER A 94 14.39 -9.14 -3.57
CA SER A 94 15.85 -9.08 -3.44
C SER A 94 16.34 -9.88 -2.23
N SER A 95 15.61 -9.89 -1.11
CA SER A 95 15.96 -10.71 0.05
C SER A 95 15.85 -12.22 -0.21
N GLN A 96 14.93 -12.64 -1.08
CA GLN A 96 14.74 -14.05 -1.42
C GLN A 96 15.70 -14.55 -2.50
N LEU A 97 16.06 -13.70 -3.47
CA LEU A 97 17.03 -14.05 -4.53
C LEU A 97 18.48 -14.16 -4.03
N ASN A 98 18.77 -13.68 -2.81
CA ASN A 98 20.09 -13.75 -2.19
C ASN A 98 20.22 -14.88 -1.14
N GLN A 99 19.20 -15.74 -1.04
CA GLN A 99 19.26 -17.01 -0.31
C GLN A 99 19.81 -18.11 -1.21
#